data_AF-A0A067QWR6-F1
#
_entry.id   AF-A0A067QWR6-F1
#
_cell.length_a   1.000
_cell.length_b   1.000
_cell.length_c   1.000
_cell.angle_alpha   90.00
_cell.angle_beta   90.00
_cell.angle_gamma   90.00
#
_symmetry.space_group_name_H-M   'P 1'
#
loop_
_entity.id
_entity.type
_entity.pdbx_description
1 polymer ?
#
loop_
_entity_poly.entity_id
_entity_poly.type
_entity_poly.pdbx_seq_one_letter_code
_entity_poly.pdbx_strand_id
1 'polypeptide(L)'
;MTNSKDNSENVKMKFPGQLVDFAPVLANANPDTCRVLEGSLTGGLKIDVRTIDLAVSTVFVTPLVIGQWRGTWMLAEYYSVPWWACFLTGSTLHFMFALLKDILQNYFSKRNQHCLTFSPLFMFLVSRAYTWVFGVACISHWRGAWAMVDHYAGRQIGPVIGVTLVSLGMLSATKTLRNINTSPFSIIVDGLEPGFTFPTMFRTSGSKETSLYVLDCLFSVIIVGTLVVFVWRGAWTILDLSLYPSHLDWSAWTSMALGYAIVVLTFSLQTPLKGLCGRLEGFRRVCVVDVYLFFSFCGTINVWRGVWMLLNIYFLPDNPEASYWVTHAGCLLILMLIKCSNSILVRGVYIDAEEEGGKCVVFPCYYLRLFIQETREASSAPNSTATAAKCYSRRNDEEGNERRRQQDSRWIHHRGHATAELHGEPPRAISTGDAGRRPMTGANASVGQETANTA
;
A
#
# COMPACT_ATOMS: atom_id res chain seq x y z
N MET A 1 -32.51 -49.66 2.97
CA MET A 1 -31.37 -50.11 3.81
C MET A 1 -30.34 -50.67 2.83
N THR A 2 -29.17 -50.10 2.55
CA THR A 2 -28.22 -49.29 3.34
C THR A 2 -27.30 -48.47 2.40
N ASN A 3 -27.17 -47.18 2.69
CA ASN A 3 -26.09 -46.22 2.42
C ASN A 3 -25.04 -46.52 1.32
N SER A 4 -25.11 -45.77 0.21
CA SER A 4 -23.92 -45.35 -0.55
C SER A 4 -23.50 -43.97 -0.06
N LYS A 5 -22.37 -43.89 0.68
CA LYS A 5 -21.74 -42.61 1.00
C LYS A 5 -20.75 -42.25 -0.11
N ASP A 6 -20.99 -41.12 -0.73
CA ASP A 6 -20.08 -40.40 -1.62
C ASP A 6 -18.72 -40.16 -0.94
N ASN A 7 -17.66 -40.58 -1.62
CA ASN A 7 -16.27 -40.16 -1.37
C ASN A 7 -16.02 -38.79 -2.04
N SER A 8 -16.66 -37.73 -1.56
CA SER A 8 -16.22 -36.37 -1.87
C SER A 8 -15.13 -35.97 -0.88
N GLU A 9 -13.91 -36.44 -1.11
CA GLU A 9 -12.73 -35.88 -0.45
C GLU A 9 -12.63 -34.40 -0.84
N ASN A 10 -12.96 -33.54 0.13
CA ASN A 10 -12.68 -32.13 0.09
C ASN A 10 -11.18 -31.92 -0.10
N VAL A 11 -10.77 -31.60 -1.33
CA VAL A 11 -9.45 -31.07 -1.64
C VAL A 11 -9.32 -29.72 -0.92
N LYS A 12 -8.89 -29.77 0.34
CA LYS A 12 -8.46 -28.60 1.10
C LYS A 12 -7.16 -28.13 0.43
N MET A 13 -7.26 -27.12 -0.44
CA MET A 13 -6.08 -26.40 -0.93
C MET A 13 -5.34 -25.83 0.29
N LYS A 14 -4.31 -26.53 0.74
CA LYS A 14 -3.34 -26.03 1.71
C LYS A 14 -2.41 -25.09 0.97
N PHE A 15 -2.68 -23.79 1.06
CA PHE A 15 -1.70 -22.78 0.68
C PHE A 15 -0.47 -22.90 1.60
N PRO A 16 0.76 -22.92 1.07
CA PRO A 16 1.97 -22.99 1.89
C PRO A 16 2.08 -21.77 2.80
N GLY A 17 2.24 -22.01 4.10
CA GLY A 17 2.30 -21.01 5.18
C GLY A 17 3.58 -20.17 5.24
N GLN A 18 4.06 -19.70 4.09
CA GLN A 18 5.17 -18.75 3.97
C GLN A 18 4.81 -17.54 3.10
N LEU A 19 3.52 -17.22 2.99
CA LEU A 19 3.10 -15.91 2.52
C LEU A 19 3.50 -14.89 3.58
N VAL A 20 4.49 -14.07 3.22
CA VAL A 20 4.89 -12.82 3.87
C VAL A 20 3.67 -12.22 4.59
N ASP A 21 3.84 -11.88 5.87
CA ASP A 21 2.86 -11.16 6.70
C ASP A 21 2.50 -9.83 6.01
N PHE A 22 1.65 -9.89 4.99
CA PHE A 22 0.87 -8.79 4.44
C PHE A 22 -0.36 -8.63 5.34
N ALA A 23 -0.11 -8.53 6.65
CA ALA A 23 -1.05 -7.95 7.56
C ALA A 23 -0.91 -6.44 7.33
N PRO A 24 -1.87 -5.75 6.69
CA PRO A 24 -1.84 -4.30 6.69
C PRO A 24 -1.90 -3.86 8.16
N VAL A 25 -1.46 -2.64 8.46
CA VAL A 25 -1.72 -1.82 9.67
C VAL A 25 -2.96 -2.23 10.50
N LEU A 26 -4.04 -2.70 9.88
CA LEU A 26 -5.20 -3.35 10.51
C LEU A 26 -4.87 -4.39 11.62
N ALA A 27 -3.74 -5.11 11.53
CA ALA A 27 -3.33 -6.05 12.58
C ALA A 27 -2.45 -5.42 13.68
N ASN A 28 -1.68 -4.38 13.35
CA ASN A 28 -0.72 -3.75 14.27
C ASN A 28 -1.31 -2.58 15.06
N ALA A 29 -2.31 -1.89 14.50
CA ALA A 29 -3.12 -0.95 15.27
C ALA A 29 -4.03 -1.77 16.17
N ASN A 30 -3.73 -1.85 17.47
CA ASN A 30 -4.62 -2.52 18.42
C ASN A 30 -6.00 -1.83 18.33
N PRO A 31 -7.03 -2.50 17.76
CA PRO A 31 -8.32 -1.87 17.53
C PRO A 31 -8.97 -1.45 18.83
N ASP A 32 -8.57 -2.07 19.94
CA ASP A 32 -9.03 -1.86 21.31
C ASP A 32 -8.12 -0.88 22.10
N THR A 33 -7.28 -0.10 21.42
CA THR A 33 -6.60 1.08 22.02
C THR A 33 -7.62 2.18 22.33
N CYS A 34 -8.54 1.92 23.24
CA CYS A 34 -9.42 2.93 23.82
C CYS A 34 -8.61 3.71 24.86
N ARG A 35 -8.15 4.90 24.50
CA ARG A 35 -7.94 5.93 25.51
C ARG A 35 -9.04 6.97 25.34
N VAL A 36 -9.78 7.23 26.41
CA VAL A 36 -10.48 8.50 26.55
C VAL A 36 -9.39 9.55 26.74
N LEU A 37 -9.33 10.54 25.87
CA LEU A 37 -8.51 11.73 26.12
C LEU A 37 -9.18 12.51 27.26
N GLU A 38 -8.70 12.32 28.49
CA GLU A 38 -9.09 13.17 29.61
C GLU A 38 -8.38 14.53 29.47
N GLY A 39 -8.99 15.41 28.68
CA GLY A 39 -8.61 16.82 28.64
C GLY A 39 -9.30 17.58 29.75
N SER A 40 -8.51 18.20 30.64
CA SER A 40 -8.99 19.23 31.58
C SER A 40 -9.47 20.45 30.80
N LEU A 41 -10.69 20.37 30.26
CA LEU A 41 -11.47 21.51 29.84
C LEU A 41 -12.70 21.50 30.74
N THR A 42 -12.84 22.59 31.50
CA THR A 42 -13.94 22.87 32.42
C THR A 42 -15.29 22.44 31.83
N GLY A 43 -15.82 21.30 32.29
CA GLY A 43 -17.04 20.66 31.78
C GLY A 43 -16.78 19.30 31.13
N GLY A 44 -16.73 18.24 31.93
CA GLY A 44 -16.27 16.90 31.53
C GLY A 44 -17.11 16.19 30.47
N LEU A 45 -16.76 16.38 29.19
CA LEU A 45 -17.20 15.54 28.08
C LEU A 45 -16.08 14.54 27.72
N LYS A 46 -16.29 13.25 28.00
CA LYS A 46 -15.36 12.18 27.63
C LYS A 46 -15.54 11.80 26.16
N ILE A 47 -14.63 12.25 25.28
CA ILE A 47 -14.67 11.91 23.85
C ILE A 47 -13.75 10.70 23.58
N ASP A 48 -14.30 9.66 22.97
CA ASP A 48 -13.53 8.49 22.49
C ASP A 48 -12.67 8.88 21.29
N VAL A 49 -11.39 8.48 21.28
CA VAL A 49 -10.46 8.70 20.17
C VAL A 49 -11.01 8.15 18.85
N ARG A 50 -11.80 7.06 18.89
CA ARG A 50 -12.46 6.53 17.68
C ARG A 50 -13.44 7.52 17.05
N THR A 51 -14.16 8.29 17.87
CA THR A 51 -15.06 9.34 17.41
C THR A 51 -14.29 10.50 16.77
N ILE A 52 -13.13 10.83 17.32
CA ILE A 52 -12.23 11.85 16.74
C ILE A 52 -11.68 11.36 15.40
N ASP A 53 -11.17 10.13 15.32
CA ASP A 53 -10.71 9.53 14.06
C ASP A 53 -11.80 9.55 12.99
N LEU A 54 -13.03 9.21 13.37
CA LEU A 54 -14.18 9.27 12.49
C LEU A 54 -14.43 10.70 12.01
N ALA A 55 -14.47 11.68 12.92
CA ALA A 55 -14.68 13.08 12.57
C ALA A 55 -13.57 13.63 11.66
N VAL A 56 -12.31 13.26 11.89
CA VAL A 56 -11.19 13.64 11.02
C VAL A 56 -11.36 13.01 9.63
N SER A 57 -11.69 11.72 9.57
CA SER A 57 -11.94 11.02 8.31
C SER A 57 -13.08 11.65 7.52
N THR A 58 -14.23 11.90 8.16
CA THR A 58 -15.46 12.37 7.48
C THR A 58 -15.43 13.85 7.14
N VAL A 59 -14.97 14.71 8.05
CA VAL A 59 -15.07 16.18 7.89
C VAL A 59 -13.88 16.75 7.12
N PHE A 60 -12.69 16.17 7.29
CA PHE A 60 -11.45 16.71 6.71
C PHE A 60 -10.92 15.86 5.57
N VAL A 61 -10.59 14.59 5.84
CA VAL A 61 -9.88 13.77 4.84
C VAL A 61 -10.78 13.47 3.63
N THR A 62 -12.03 13.05 3.87
CA THR A 62 -12.95 12.65 2.81
C THR A 62 -13.25 13.77 1.81
N PRO A 63 -13.63 15.00 2.24
CA PRO A 63 -13.90 16.09 1.29
C PRO A 63 -12.65 16.51 0.50
N LEU A 64 -11.46 16.43 1.11
CA LEU A 64 -10.21 16.72 0.41
C LEU A 64 -9.87 15.64 -0.63
N VAL A 65 -10.06 14.35 -0.30
CA VAL A 65 -9.88 13.26 -1.26
C VAL A 65 -10.83 13.42 -2.44
N ILE A 66 -12.12 13.70 -2.16
CA ILE A 66 -13.14 13.94 -3.19
C ILE A 66 -12.77 15.15 -4.04
N GLY A 67 -12.34 16.26 -3.42
CA GLY A 67 -11.90 17.46 -4.13
C GLY A 67 -10.73 17.20 -5.07
N GLN A 68 -9.71 16.46 -4.61
CA GLN A 68 -8.56 16.08 -5.42
C GLN A 68 -8.97 15.19 -6.61
N TRP A 69 -9.82 14.18 -6.36
CA TRP A 69 -10.35 13.29 -7.39
C TRP A 69 -11.16 14.06 -8.42
N ARG A 70 -12.08 14.92 -7.95
CA ARG A 70 -12.90 15.80 -8.78
C ARG A 70 -12.04 16.72 -9.63
N GLY A 71 -11.07 17.42 -9.04
CA GLY A 71 -10.20 18.32 -9.77
C GLY A 71 -9.48 17.60 -10.90
N THR A 72 -8.86 16.45 -10.60
CA THR A 72 -8.14 15.64 -11.62
C THR A 72 -9.07 15.15 -12.74
N TRP A 73 -10.24 14.63 -12.37
CA TRP A 73 -11.22 14.11 -13.33
C TRP A 73 -11.74 15.21 -14.25
N MET A 74 -12.12 16.35 -13.67
CA MET A 74 -12.67 17.47 -14.41
C MET A 74 -11.61 18.19 -15.24
N LEU A 75 -10.33 18.21 -14.84
CA LEU A 75 -9.24 18.70 -15.71
C LEU A 75 -9.11 17.86 -16.98
N ALA A 76 -9.17 16.52 -16.85
CA ALA A 76 -9.14 15.64 -18.01
C ALA A 76 -10.36 15.84 -18.94
N GLU A 77 -11.52 16.18 -18.37
CA GLU A 77 -12.71 16.52 -19.13
C GLU A 77 -12.63 17.90 -19.80
N TYR A 78 -12.16 18.92 -19.07
CA TYR A 78 -11.97 20.28 -19.55
C TYR A 78 -10.99 20.33 -20.74
N TYR A 79 -9.87 19.62 -20.65
CA TYR A 79 -8.92 19.49 -21.75
C TYR A 79 -9.30 18.41 -22.78
N SER A 80 -10.53 17.88 -22.71
CA SER A 80 -11.09 16.95 -23.71
C SER A 80 -10.24 15.70 -23.95
N VAL A 81 -9.61 15.16 -22.91
CA VAL A 81 -8.81 13.94 -23.01
C VAL A 81 -9.73 12.76 -23.34
N PRO A 82 -9.49 12.04 -24.47
CA PRO A 82 -10.40 10.99 -24.90
C PRO A 82 -10.37 9.80 -23.94
N TRP A 83 -11.51 9.11 -23.82
CA TRP A 83 -11.68 8.02 -22.85
C TRP A 83 -10.65 6.90 -23.00
N TRP A 84 -10.30 6.54 -24.25
CA TRP A 84 -9.36 5.48 -24.54
C TRP A 84 -7.94 5.84 -24.10
N ALA A 85 -7.55 7.12 -24.22
CA ALA A 85 -6.25 7.59 -23.78
C ALA A 85 -6.17 7.54 -22.26
N CYS A 86 -7.19 8.04 -21.55
CA CYS A 86 -7.31 7.92 -20.10
C CYS A 86 -7.23 6.46 -19.64
N PHE A 87 -7.99 5.57 -20.29
CA PHE A 87 -8.03 4.16 -19.92
C PHE A 87 -6.68 3.47 -20.13
N LEU A 88 -6.08 3.59 -21.32
CA LEU A 88 -4.82 2.93 -21.65
C LEU A 88 -3.67 3.47 -20.81
N THR A 89 -3.52 4.80 -20.72
CA THR A 89 -2.43 5.41 -19.94
C THR A 89 -2.60 5.11 -18.45
N GLY A 90 -3.80 5.28 -17.90
CA GLY A 90 -4.09 5.02 -16.50
C GLY A 90 -3.88 3.56 -16.11
N SER A 91 -4.45 2.63 -16.89
CA SER A 91 -4.31 1.18 -16.61
C SER A 91 -2.86 0.69 -16.77
N THR A 92 -2.13 1.19 -17.77
CA THR A 92 -0.72 0.85 -17.97
C THR A 92 0.13 1.36 -16.80
N LEU A 93 -0.03 2.63 -16.40
CA LEU A 93 0.73 3.19 -15.28
C LEU A 93 0.36 2.50 -13.96
N HIS A 94 -0.92 2.24 -13.70
CA HIS A 94 -1.36 1.50 -12.51
C HIS A 94 -0.74 0.09 -12.48
N PHE A 95 -0.77 -0.63 -13.60
CA PHE A 95 -0.13 -1.93 -13.72
C PHE A 95 1.38 -1.87 -13.49
N MET A 96 2.07 -0.86 -14.04
CA MET A 96 3.50 -0.65 -13.79
C MET A 96 3.79 -0.38 -12.31
N PHE A 97 2.98 0.43 -11.63
CA PHE A 97 3.11 0.63 -10.19
C PHE A 97 2.86 -0.65 -9.39
N ALA A 98 1.89 -1.48 -9.81
CA ALA A 98 1.66 -2.78 -9.20
C ALA A 98 2.85 -3.73 -9.37
N LEU A 99 3.49 -3.77 -10.54
CA LEU A 99 4.69 -4.57 -10.77
C LEU A 99 5.88 -4.08 -9.92
N LEU A 100 6.07 -2.76 -9.85
CA LEU A 100 7.23 -2.15 -9.20
C LEU A 100 7.09 -2.00 -7.67
N LYS A 101 5.91 -2.23 -7.09
CA LYS A 101 5.59 -1.96 -5.68
C LYS A 101 6.62 -2.56 -4.71
N ASP A 102 6.99 -3.84 -4.89
CA ASP A 102 7.90 -4.56 -4.00
C ASP A 102 9.36 -4.12 -4.20
N ILE A 103 9.72 -3.79 -5.44
CA ILE A 103 11.06 -3.28 -5.80
C ILE A 103 11.26 -1.90 -5.17
N LEU A 104 10.31 -0.99 -5.36
CA LEU A 104 10.31 0.35 -4.78
C LEU A 104 10.37 0.25 -3.25
N GLN A 105 9.56 -0.63 -2.66
CA GLN A 105 9.58 -0.80 -1.23
C GLN A 105 10.92 -1.32 -0.69
N ASN A 106 11.48 -2.36 -1.32
CA ASN A 106 12.77 -2.89 -0.93
C ASN A 106 13.89 -1.84 -1.06
N TYR A 107 13.85 -1.03 -2.11
CA TYR A 107 14.79 0.06 -2.32
C TYR A 107 14.68 1.12 -1.22
N PHE A 108 13.48 1.57 -0.88
CA PHE A 108 13.26 2.57 0.16
C PHE A 108 13.52 2.03 1.58
N SER A 109 13.16 0.78 1.87
CA SER A 109 13.38 0.12 3.17
C SER A 109 14.86 -0.16 3.45
N LYS A 110 15.60 -0.78 2.51
CA LYS A 110 17.04 -1.07 2.71
C LYS A 110 17.86 0.22 2.87
N ARG A 111 17.42 1.29 2.24
CA ARG A 111 18.06 2.60 2.32
C ARG A 111 17.87 3.30 3.67
N ASN A 112 16.76 3.07 4.37
CA ASN A 112 16.60 3.56 5.74
C ASN A 112 17.62 2.92 6.71
N GLN A 113 18.26 1.81 6.30
CA GLN A 113 19.21 1.03 7.09
C GLN A 113 20.68 1.33 6.74
N HIS A 114 20.97 1.83 5.52
CA HIS A 114 22.32 2.17 5.06
C HIS A 114 22.43 3.63 4.63
N CYS A 115 23.36 4.35 5.28
CA CYS A 115 23.72 5.75 5.08
C CYS A 115 24.13 6.06 3.62
N LEU A 116 23.16 6.31 2.73
CA LEU A 116 23.35 6.74 1.34
C LEU A 116 22.94 8.22 1.14
N THR A 117 23.75 8.88 0.33
CA THR A 117 24.00 10.33 0.12
C THR A 117 22.87 11.22 -0.44
N PHE A 118 21.58 10.87 -0.33
CA PHE A 118 20.51 11.82 -0.69
C PHE A 118 19.84 12.38 0.57
N SER A 119 19.48 13.67 0.50
CA SER A 119 18.82 14.36 1.61
C SER A 119 17.45 13.73 1.92
N PRO A 120 17.02 13.68 3.20
CA PRO A 120 15.66 13.28 3.58
C PRO A 120 14.56 14.03 2.80
N LEU A 121 14.83 15.29 2.45
CA LEU A 121 13.97 16.12 1.61
C LEU A 121 13.75 15.51 0.22
N PHE A 122 14.82 15.04 -0.44
CA PHE A 122 14.69 14.40 -1.76
C PHE A 122 13.79 13.15 -1.68
N MET A 123 13.97 12.32 -0.67
CA MET A 123 13.16 11.10 -0.48
C MET A 123 11.69 11.41 -0.21
N PHE A 124 11.42 12.44 0.59
CA PHE A 124 10.08 12.97 0.79
C PHE A 124 9.46 13.41 -0.55
N LEU A 125 10.18 14.22 -1.33
CA LEU A 125 9.71 14.69 -2.64
C LEU A 125 9.43 13.54 -3.60
N VAL A 126 10.28 12.52 -3.67
CA VAL A 126 10.05 11.34 -4.51
C VAL A 126 8.82 10.56 -4.06
N SER A 127 8.62 10.35 -2.75
CA SER A 127 7.41 9.70 -2.24
C SER A 127 6.14 10.50 -2.58
N ARG A 128 6.18 11.83 -2.46
CA ARG A 128 5.04 12.69 -2.83
C ARG A 128 4.76 12.68 -4.33
N ALA A 129 5.81 12.74 -5.16
CA ALA A 129 5.69 12.62 -6.60
C ALA A 129 5.11 11.26 -7.01
N TYR A 130 5.55 10.17 -6.37
CA TYR A 130 4.98 8.83 -6.55
C TYR A 130 3.47 8.82 -6.26
N THR A 131 3.06 9.31 -5.08
CA THR A 131 1.64 9.36 -4.70
C THR A 131 0.83 10.20 -5.69
N TRP A 132 1.36 11.33 -6.17
CA TRP A 132 0.66 12.17 -7.15
C TRP A 132 0.51 11.48 -8.50
N VAL A 133 1.59 10.96 -9.08
CA VAL A 133 1.56 10.29 -10.40
C VAL A 133 0.68 9.04 -10.34
N PHE A 134 0.77 8.26 -9.26
CA PHE A 134 -0.09 7.10 -9.08
C PHE A 134 -1.56 7.51 -8.91
N GLY A 135 -1.87 8.57 -8.16
CA GLY A 135 -3.22 9.12 -8.06
C GLY A 135 -3.80 9.51 -9.43
N VAL A 136 -3.03 10.23 -10.25
CA VAL A 136 -3.44 10.60 -11.62
C VAL A 136 -3.66 9.35 -12.49
N ALA A 137 -2.82 8.32 -12.36
CA ALA A 137 -2.98 7.06 -13.09
C ALA A 137 -4.27 6.32 -12.68
N CYS A 138 -4.56 6.20 -11.38
CA CYS A 138 -5.80 5.61 -10.86
C CYS A 138 -7.03 6.35 -11.39
N ILE A 139 -7.04 7.68 -11.29
CA ILE A 139 -8.18 8.50 -11.72
C ILE A 139 -8.36 8.42 -13.24
N SER A 140 -7.27 8.37 -14.01
CA SER A 140 -7.34 8.21 -15.46
C SER A 140 -7.89 6.84 -15.87
N HIS A 141 -7.48 5.76 -15.18
CA HIS A 141 -8.04 4.42 -15.38
C HIS A 141 -9.54 4.41 -15.08
N TRP A 142 -9.95 4.97 -13.95
CA TRP A 142 -11.35 5.08 -13.55
C TRP A 142 -12.18 5.88 -14.55
N ARG A 143 -11.72 7.08 -14.92
CA ARG A 143 -12.40 7.93 -15.90
C ARG A 143 -12.54 7.25 -17.25
N GLY A 144 -11.45 6.64 -17.73
CA GLY A 144 -11.44 5.94 -19.00
C GLY A 144 -12.44 4.77 -19.02
N ALA A 145 -12.46 3.95 -17.96
CA ALA A 145 -13.39 2.82 -17.83
C ALA A 145 -14.84 3.28 -17.70
N TRP A 146 -15.08 4.35 -16.94
CA TRP A 146 -16.41 4.94 -16.78
C TRP A 146 -16.96 5.46 -18.12
N ALA A 147 -16.17 6.28 -18.81
CA ALA A 147 -16.55 6.86 -20.10
C ALA A 147 -16.68 5.79 -21.21
N MET A 148 -15.88 4.73 -21.15
CA MET A 148 -16.03 3.57 -22.03
C MET A 148 -17.42 2.93 -21.87
N VAL A 149 -17.87 2.69 -20.65
CA VAL A 149 -19.22 2.12 -20.40
C VAL A 149 -20.31 3.09 -20.84
N ASP A 150 -20.16 4.38 -20.56
CA ASP A 150 -21.09 5.40 -21.03
C ASP A 150 -21.21 5.41 -22.56
N HIS A 151 -20.10 5.23 -23.27
CA HIS A 151 -20.07 5.20 -24.73
C HIS A 151 -20.74 3.95 -25.33
N TYR A 152 -20.46 2.76 -24.79
CA TYR A 152 -20.92 1.49 -25.37
C TYR A 152 -22.26 0.99 -24.80
N ALA A 153 -22.48 1.12 -23.49
CA ALA A 153 -23.70 0.65 -22.84
C ALA A 153 -24.76 1.75 -22.66
N GLY A 154 -24.36 3.02 -22.81
CA GLY A 154 -25.24 4.17 -22.59
C GLY A 154 -25.66 4.36 -21.14
N ARG A 155 -26.40 5.42 -20.85
CA ARG A 155 -26.89 5.78 -19.51
C ARG A 155 -28.35 5.38 -19.25
N GLN A 156 -28.90 4.47 -20.07
CA GLN A 156 -30.26 3.97 -19.86
C GLN A 156 -30.31 3.07 -18.63
N ILE A 157 -31.41 3.15 -17.87
CA ILE A 157 -31.53 2.47 -16.57
C ILE A 157 -31.33 0.95 -16.65
N GLY A 158 -31.81 0.30 -17.73
CA GLY A 158 -31.67 -1.14 -17.94
C GLY A 158 -30.21 -1.60 -18.04
N PRO A 159 -29.44 -1.13 -19.04
CA PRO A 159 -28.00 -1.41 -19.15
C PRO A 159 -27.20 -1.02 -17.91
N VAL A 160 -27.53 0.12 -17.29
CA VAL A 160 -26.90 0.56 -16.04
C VAL A 160 -27.08 -0.50 -14.94
N ILE A 161 -28.31 -0.94 -14.68
CA ILE A 161 -28.60 -1.98 -13.69
C ILE A 161 -27.91 -3.30 -14.06
N GLY A 162 -27.99 -3.72 -15.32
CA GLY A 162 -27.40 -4.97 -15.79
C GLY A 162 -25.88 -5.04 -15.54
N VAL A 163 -25.13 -4.03 -15.99
CA VAL A 163 -23.67 -3.95 -15.78
C VAL A 163 -23.32 -3.88 -14.30
N THR A 164 -24.10 -3.14 -13.51
CA THR A 164 -23.88 -3.00 -12.05
C THR A 164 -24.06 -4.33 -11.33
N LEU A 165 -25.17 -5.05 -11.59
CA LEU A 165 -25.47 -6.32 -10.93
C LEU A 165 -24.50 -7.43 -11.33
N VAL A 166 -24.11 -7.50 -12.60
CA VAL A 166 -23.08 -8.44 -13.04
C VAL A 166 -21.74 -8.15 -12.35
N SER A 167 -21.35 -6.87 -12.27
CA SER A 167 -20.10 -6.48 -11.63
C SER A 167 -20.11 -6.76 -10.12
N LEU A 168 -21.21 -6.45 -9.42
CA LEU A 168 -21.41 -6.81 -8.02
C LEU A 168 -21.35 -8.33 -7.80
N GLY A 169 -22.03 -9.11 -8.64
CA GLY A 169 -22.03 -10.57 -8.58
C GLY A 169 -20.63 -11.16 -8.77
N MET A 170 -19.86 -10.62 -9.71
CA MET A 170 -18.46 -11.03 -9.91
C MET A 170 -17.58 -10.67 -8.72
N LEU A 171 -17.68 -9.45 -8.18
CA LEU A 171 -16.92 -9.03 -7.00
C LEU A 171 -17.24 -9.85 -5.76
N SER A 172 -18.52 -10.15 -5.50
CA SER A 172 -18.92 -11.06 -4.41
C SER A 172 -18.43 -12.49 -4.65
N ALA A 173 -18.49 -13.00 -5.88
CA ALA A 173 -17.97 -14.33 -6.22
C ALA A 173 -16.46 -14.44 -6.00
N THR A 174 -15.71 -13.37 -6.27
CA THR A 174 -14.27 -13.28 -6.01
C THR A 174 -13.93 -12.84 -4.59
N LYS A 175 -14.92 -12.55 -3.73
CA LYS A 175 -14.74 -12.02 -2.36
C LYS A 175 -13.88 -10.75 -2.33
N THR A 176 -14.15 -9.84 -3.26
CA THR A 176 -13.45 -8.57 -3.39
C THR A 176 -14.42 -7.38 -3.30
N LEU A 177 -15.60 -7.57 -2.73
CA LEU A 177 -16.63 -6.54 -2.64
C LEU A 177 -16.15 -5.36 -1.79
N ARG A 178 -15.34 -5.56 -0.75
CA ARG A 178 -14.82 -4.46 0.10
C ARG A 178 -14.06 -3.39 -0.67
N ASN A 179 -13.49 -3.72 -1.83
CA ASN A 179 -12.73 -2.79 -2.66
C ASN A 179 -13.59 -1.69 -3.30
N ILE A 180 -14.93 -1.79 -3.22
CA ILE A 180 -15.83 -0.69 -3.61
C ILE A 180 -15.89 0.42 -2.55
N ASN A 181 -15.47 0.15 -1.31
CA ASN A 181 -15.46 1.15 -0.23
C ASN A 181 -14.15 1.94 -0.21
N THR A 182 -14.26 3.21 0.19
CA THR A 182 -13.13 4.13 0.37
C THR A 182 -13.49 5.13 1.49
N SER A 183 -12.78 6.25 1.61
CA SER A 183 -13.13 7.35 2.50
C SER A 183 -14.62 7.70 2.37
N PRO A 184 -15.41 7.78 3.46
CA PRO A 184 -14.98 8.00 4.84
C PRO A 184 -14.66 6.75 5.68
N PHE A 185 -14.82 5.55 5.11
CA PHE A 185 -14.61 4.28 5.82
C PHE A 185 -13.18 3.74 5.74
N SER A 186 -12.32 4.36 4.95
CA SER A 186 -10.90 4.02 4.89
C SER A 186 -10.09 5.27 4.64
N ILE A 187 -9.04 5.46 5.44
CA ILE A 187 -8.02 6.49 5.22
C ILE A 187 -6.65 5.86 5.41
N ILE A 188 -5.67 6.35 4.65
CA ILE A 188 -4.29 5.88 4.68
C ILE A 188 -3.41 7.04 5.13
N VAL A 189 -2.78 6.87 6.29
CA VAL A 189 -1.82 7.83 6.86
C VAL A 189 -0.45 7.60 6.23
N ASP A 190 0.21 8.69 5.86
CA ASP A 190 1.52 8.69 5.24
C ASP A 190 2.62 8.43 6.28
N GLY A 191 3.58 7.56 5.95
CA GLY A 191 4.85 7.41 6.69
C GLY A 191 4.91 6.29 7.73
N LEU A 192 3.80 5.60 8.02
CA LEU A 192 3.74 4.60 9.10
C LEU A 192 3.87 3.13 8.68
N GLU A 193 3.88 2.81 7.38
CA GLU A 193 4.02 1.44 6.87
C GLU A 193 4.60 1.45 5.45
N PRO A 194 4.96 0.30 4.84
CA PRO A 194 5.68 0.27 3.57
C PRO A 194 4.91 1.03 2.47
N GLY A 195 5.31 2.29 2.24
CA GLY A 195 4.49 3.27 1.52
C GLY A 195 4.21 2.90 0.07
N PHE A 196 4.91 1.90 -0.48
CA PHE A 196 4.80 1.49 -1.87
C PHE A 196 4.06 0.16 -2.04
N THR A 197 4.08 -0.75 -1.06
CA THR A 197 3.43 -2.07 -1.21
C THR A 197 1.95 -2.04 -0.87
N PHE A 198 1.23 -2.94 -1.53
CA PHE A 198 -0.20 -3.16 -1.34
C PHE A 198 -0.54 -4.59 -1.79
N PRO A 199 -1.60 -5.20 -1.24
CA PRO A 199 -1.95 -6.57 -1.56
C PRO A 199 -2.48 -6.71 -2.99
N THR A 200 -2.15 -7.81 -3.67
CA THR A 200 -2.80 -8.25 -4.91
C THR A 200 -3.73 -9.42 -4.62
N MET A 201 -4.63 -9.74 -5.56
CA MET A 201 -5.68 -10.75 -5.38
C MET A 201 -5.12 -12.09 -4.88
N PHE A 202 -4.07 -12.60 -5.53
CA PHE A 202 -3.50 -13.92 -5.24
C PHE A 202 -2.28 -13.86 -4.31
N ARG A 203 -1.94 -12.67 -3.80
CA ARG A 203 -0.85 -12.45 -2.83
C ARG A 203 0.49 -13.05 -3.29
N THR A 204 0.73 -13.09 -4.59
CA THR A 204 1.95 -13.65 -5.16
C THR A 204 3.16 -12.75 -4.86
N SER A 205 4.34 -13.35 -4.68
CA SER A 205 5.59 -12.61 -4.48
C SER A 205 6.53 -12.82 -5.66
N GLY A 206 7.19 -11.74 -6.12
CA GLY A 206 7.98 -11.74 -7.36
C GLY A 206 9.24 -12.62 -7.38
N SER A 207 9.59 -13.33 -6.30
CA SER A 207 10.89 -14.02 -6.18
C SER A 207 10.93 -15.46 -6.73
N LYS A 208 9.79 -16.14 -6.87
CA LYS A 208 9.77 -17.56 -7.30
C LYS A 208 9.01 -17.80 -8.61
N GLU A 209 7.98 -17.01 -8.91
CA GLU A 209 7.09 -17.24 -10.07
C GLU A 209 6.72 -15.90 -10.74
N THR A 210 7.66 -15.32 -11.49
CA THR A 210 7.49 -13.99 -12.11
C THR A 210 6.25 -13.90 -13.00
N SER A 211 5.93 -14.94 -13.78
CA SER A 211 4.75 -14.96 -14.64
C SER A 211 3.44 -14.90 -13.83
N LEU A 212 3.35 -15.65 -12.72
CA LEU A 212 2.18 -15.63 -11.84
C LEU A 212 2.06 -14.29 -11.10
N TYR A 213 3.17 -13.66 -10.73
CA TYR A 213 3.17 -12.31 -10.17
C TYR A 213 2.65 -11.26 -11.15
N VAL A 214 3.10 -11.32 -12.41
CA VAL A 214 2.63 -10.45 -13.49
C VAL A 214 1.13 -10.65 -13.73
N LEU A 215 0.67 -11.90 -13.78
CA LEU A 215 -0.75 -12.23 -13.95
C LEU A 215 -1.61 -11.78 -12.77
N ASP A 216 -1.12 -11.92 -11.53
CA ASP A 216 -1.80 -11.44 -10.32
C ASP A 216 -1.94 -9.91 -10.31
N CYS A 217 -0.87 -9.19 -10.67
CA CYS A 217 -0.92 -7.73 -10.82
C CYS A 217 -1.92 -7.31 -11.91
N LEU A 218 -1.92 -8.00 -13.06
CA LEU A 218 -2.84 -7.72 -14.16
C LEU A 218 -4.28 -7.99 -13.75
N PHE A 219 -4.56 -9.14 -13.12
CA PHE A 219 -5.89 -9.49 -12.65
C PHE A 219 -6.40 -8.48 -11.61
N SER A 220 -5.55 -8.11 -10.66
CA SER A 220 -5.87 -7.15 -9.61
C SER A 220 -6.23 -5.77 -10.16
N VAL A 221 -5.42 -5.24 -11.09
CA VAL A 221 -5.63 -3.90 -11.66
C VAL A 221 -6.75 -3.90 -12.70
N ILE A 222 -6.69 -4.80 -13.68
CA ILE A 222 -7.58 -4.75 -14.85
C ILE A 222 -8.94 -5.35 -14.52
N ILE A 223 -9.00 -6.51 -13.86
CA ILE A 223 -10.28 -7.19 -13.60
C ILE A 223 -10.95 -6.60 -12.37
N VAL A 224 -10.35 -6.74 -11.19
CA VAL A 224 -10.96 -6.25 -9.94
C VAL A 224 -11.13 -4.74 -9.98
N GLY A 225 -10.08 -4.00 -10.37
CA GLY A 225 -10.15 -2.55 -10.47
C GLY A 225 -11.24 -2.03 -11.40
N THR A 226 -11.42 -2.62 -12.60
CA THR A 226 -12.46 -2.17 -13.54
C THR A 226 -13.86 -2.56 -13.08
N LEU A 227 -14.05 -3.72 -12.46
CA LEU A 227 -15.33 -4.12 -11.88
C LEU A 227 -15.78 -3.14 -10.79
N VAL A 228 -14.85 -2.66 -9.95
CA VAL A 228 -15.14 -1.60 -8.97
C VAL A 228 -15.65 -0.34 -9.65
N VAL A 229 -14.99 0.10 -10.74
CA VAL A 229 -15.44 1.28 -11.50
C VAL A 229 -16.86 1.10 -12.02
N PHE A 230 -17.21 -0.09 -12.53
CA PHE A 230 -18.54 -0.36 -13.07
C PHE A 230 -19.63 -0.29 -12.01
N VAL A 231 -19.36 -0.80 -10.80
CA VAL A 231 -20.28 -0.67 -9.66
C VAL A 231 -20.47 0.80 -9.26
N TRP A 232 -19.38 1.56 -9.14
CA TRP A 232 -19.42 2.99 -8.83
C TRP A 232 -20.20 3.78 -9.88
N ARG A 233 -19.88 3.56 -11.16
CA ARG A 233 -20.58 4.17 -12.30
C ARG A 233 -22.06 3.86 -12.25
N GLY A 234 -22.38 2.60 -12.01
CA GLY A 234 -23.74 2.10 -11.86
C GLY A 234 -24.55 2.86 -10.81
N ALA A 235 -24.04 2.83 -9.57
CA ALA A 235 -24.68 3.48 -8.43
C ALA A 235 -24.80 4.99 -8.62
N TRP A 236 -23.76 5.65 -9.13
CA TRP A 236 -23.78 7.09 -9.41
C TRP A 236 -24.84 7.45 -10.46
N THR A 237 -24.90 6.70 -11.56
CA THR A 237 -25.87 6.94 -12.64
C THR A 237 -27.31 6.71 -12.15
N ILE A 238 -27.54 5.67 -11.33
CA ILE A 238 -28.85 5.43 -10.72
C ILE A 238 -29.27 6.62 -9.86
N LEU A 239 -28.35 7.17 -9.06
CA LEU A 239 -28.64 8.36 -8.24
C LEU A 239 -28.90 9.60 -9.10
N ASP A 240 -28.15 9.82 -10.18
CA ASP A 240 -28.38 10.93 -11.11
C ASP A 240 -29.77 10.86 -11.77
N LEU A 241 -30.26 9.66 -12.07
CA LEU A 241 -31.58 9.46 -12.69
C LEU A 241 -32.73 9.53 -11.68
N SER A 242 -32.49 9.23 -10.40
CA SER A 242 -33.56 9.05 -9.40
C SER A 242 -33.67 10.17 -8.38
N LEU A 243 -32.56 10.79 -7.97
CA LEU A 243 -32.52 11.74 -6.87
C LEU A 243 -32.61 13.18 -7.38
N TYR A 244 -33.81 13.74 -7.41
CA TYR A 244 -34.09 15.12 -7.85
C TYR A 244 -33.42 15.49 -9.19
N PRO A 245 -33.71 14.78 -10.31
CA PRO A 245 -33.00 14.96 -11.58
C PRO A 245 -33.11 16.38 -12.15
N SER A 246 -34.19 17.11 -11.84
CA SER A 246 -34.41 18.49 -12.30
C SER A 246 -33.83 19.57 -11.36
N HIS A 247 -33.39 19.20 -10.16
CA HIS A 247 -32.92 20.13 -9.12
C HIS A 247 -31.57 19.65 -8.57
N LEU A 248 -30.50 20.00 -9.28
CA LEU A 248 -29.14 19.51 -9.00
C LEU A 248 -28.62 19.93 -7.61
N ASP A 249 -29.04 21.08 -7.11
CA ASP A 249 -28.74 21.58 -5.76
C ASP A 249 -29.35 20.69 -4.67
N TRP A 250 -30.66 20.42 -4.76
CA TRP A 250 -31.36 19.52 -3.85
C TRP A 250 -30.85 18.08 -3.96
N SER A 251 -30.51 17.65 -5.17
CA SER A 251 -29.87 16.36 -5.41
C SER A 251 -28.53 16.25 -4.68
N ALA A 252 -27.69 17.28 -4.76
CA ALA A 252 -26.38 17.32 -4.12
C ALA A 252 -26.49 17.29 -2.58
N TRP A 253 -27.31 18.19 -2.01
CA TRP A 253 -27.51 18.27 -0.56
C TRP A 253 -28.16 17.01 0.01
N THR A 254 -29.18 16.47 -0.67
CA THR A 254 -29.85 15.23 -0.22
C THR A 254 -28.90 14.04 -0.29
N SER A 255 -28.11 13.93 -1.36
CA SER A 255 -27.10 12.86 -1.48
C SER A 255 -26.07 12.97 -0.36
N MET A 256 -25.54 14.17 -0.09
CA MET A 256 -24.59 14.37 1.00
C MET A 256 -25.20 14.03 2.38
N ALA A 257 -26.41 14.51 2.67
CA ALA A 257 -27.09 14.28 3.94
C ALA A 257 -27.39 12.79 4.16
N LEU A 258 -27.92 12.11 3.14
CA LEU A 258 -28.19 10.67 3.17
C LEU A 258 -26.89 9.88 3.35
N GLY A 259 -25.83 10.27 2.65
CA GLY A 259 -24.51 9.64 2.74
C GLY A 259 -23.96 9.67 4.16
N TYR A 260 -23.90 10.84 4.80
CA TYR A 260 -23.40 10.96 6.17
C TYR A 260 -24.32 10.29 7.20
N ALA A 261 -25.64 10.30 7.01
CA ALA A 261 -26.56 9.52 7.84
C ALA A 261 -26.26 8.02 7.79
N ILE A 262 -26.03 7.46 6.59
CA ILE A 262 -25.63 6.06 6.42
C ILE A 262 -24.26 5.82 7.06
N VAL A 263 -23.29 6.74 6.94
CA VAL A 263 -21.98 6.61 7.58
C VAL A 263 -22.10 6.48 9.09
N VAL A 264 -22.85 7.37 9.74
CA VAL A 264 -23.09 7.32 11.19
C VAL A 264 -23.73 5.99 11.58
N LEU A 265 -24.78 5.57 10.87
CA LEU A 265 -25.47 4.31 11.12
C LEU A 265 -24.54 3.10 10.95
N THR A 266 -23.71 3.11 9.91
CA THR A 266 -22.76 2.04 9.61
C THR A 266 -21.72 1.89 10.71
N PHE A 267 -21.16 3.00 11.23
CA PHE A 267 -20.25 2.97 12.37
C PHE A 267 -20.95 2.51 13.66
N SER A 268 -22.22 2.87 13.88
CA SER A 268 -23.00 2.34 15.01
C SER A 268 -23.22 0.83 14.91
N LEU A 269 -23.44 0.30 13.70
CA LEU A 269 -23.61 -1.14 13.44
C LEU A 269 -22.29 -1.94 13.54
N GLN A 270 -21.14 -1.28 13.51
CA GLN A 270 -19.84 -1.95 13.52
C GLN A 270 -19.64 -2.84 14.77
N THR A 271 -20.02 -2.36 15.96
CA THR A 271 -19.88 -3.09 17.22
C THR A 271 -20.71 -4.38 17.28
N PRO A 272 -22.04 -4.35 17.03
CA PRO A 272 -22.83 -5.58 17.02
C PRO A 272 -22.38 -6.54 15.91
N LEU A 273 -21.97 -6.03 14.74
CA LEU A 273 -21.47 -6.86 13.65
C LEU A 273 -20.11 -7.49 13.95
N LYS A 274 -19.22 -6.82 14.70
CA LYS A 274 -17.98 -7.41 15.21
C LYS A 274 -18.30 -8.63 16.09
N GLY A 275 -19.30 -8.50 16.97
CA GLY A 275 -19.78 -9.60 17.81
C GLY A 275 -20.40 -10.76 17.01
N LEU A 276 -21.19 -10.45 15.98
CA LEU A 276 -21.82 -11.45 15.11
C LEU A 276 -20.77 -12.19 14.25
N CYS A 277 -19.89 -11.46 13.57
CA CYS A 277 -18.85 -12.03 12.72
C CYS A 277 -17.82 -12.83 13.50
N GLY A 278 -17.61 -12.52 14.79
CA GLY A 278 -16.79 -13.35 15.69
C GLY A 278 -17.37 -14.74 15.97
N ARG A 279 -18.64 -15.00 15.63
CA ARG A 279 -19.32 -16.29 15.83
C ARG A 279 -19.64 -17.02 14.51
N LEU A 280 -19.44 -16.37 13.38
CA LEU A 280 -19.76 -16.92 12.06
C LEU A 280 -18.50 -17.41 11.37
N GLU A 281 -18.63 -18.46 10.56
CA GLU A 281 -17.55 -19.02 9.75
C GLU A 281 -17.98 -19.25 8.30
N GLY A 282 -17.00 -19.43 7.42
CA GLY A 282 -17.20 -19.80 6.02
C GLY A 282 -18.10 -18.84 5.25
N PHE A 283 -19.00 -19.39 4.43
CA PHE A 283 -19.85 -18.61 3.51
C PHE A 283 -20.79 -17.64 4.23
N ARG A 284 -21.39 -18.04 5.36
CA ARG A 284 -22.31 -17.18 6.12
C ARG A 284 -21.64 -15.90 6.61
N ARG A 285 -20.37 -16.03 7.03
CA ARG A 285 -19.55 -14.89 7.44
C ARG A 285 -19.31 -13.92 6.28
N VAL A 286 -18.94 -14.45 5.11
CA VAL A 286 -18.75 -13.66 3.89
C VAL A 286 -20.04 -12.93 3.51
N CYS A 287 -21.19 -13.60 3.49
CA CYS A 287 -22.47 -12.95 3.17
C CYS A 287 -22.80 -11.78 4.10
N VAL A 288 -22.61 -11.94 5.42
CA VAL A 288 -22.89 -10.86 6.38
C VAL A 288 -21.92 -9.68 6.17
N VAL A 289 -20.65 -9.98 5.92
CA VAL A 289 -19.63 -8.97 5.61
C VAL A 289 -19.97 -8.24 4.30
N ASP A 290 -20.31 -8.95 3.24
CA ASP A 290 -20.69 -8.38 1.95
C ASP A 290 -21.90 -7.46 2.04
N VAL A 291 -22.96 -7.89 2.75
CA VAL A 291 -24.16 -7.05 2.97
C VAL A 291 -23.79 -5.78 3.72
N TYR A 292 -22.95 -5.88 4.74
CA TYR A 292 -22.49 -4.72 5.50
C TYR A 292 -21.63 -3.78 4.64
N LEU A 293 -20.71 -4.31 3.85
CA LEU A 293 -19.86 -3.54 2.95
C LEU A 293 -20.66 -2.87 1.84
N PHE A 294 -21.69 -3.53 1.31
CA PHE A 294 -22.60 -2.93 0.34
C PHE A 294 -23.42 -1.80 0.96
N PHE A 295 -23.93 -2.00 2.18
CA PHE A 295 -24.62 -0.94 2.91
C PHE A 295 -23.70 0.27 3.18
N SER A 296 -22.45 0.02 3.53
CA SER A 296 -21.42 1.06 3.71
C SER A 296 -21.18 1.81 2.39
N PHE A 297 -21.09 1.08 1.28
CA PHE A 297 -20.90 1.66 -0.03
C PHE A 297 -22.03 2.61 -0.44
N CYS A 298 -23.28 2.30 -0.09
CA CYS A 298 -24.41 3.23 -0.28
C CYS A 298 -24.18 4.58 0.42
N GLY A 299 -23.53 4.59 1.59
CA GLY A 299 -23.10 5.81 2.26
C GLY A 299 -21.95 6.50 1.52
N THR A 300 -20.91 5.75 1.17
CA THR A 300 -19.74 6.25 0.42
C THR A 300 -20.15 6.94 -0.87
N ILE A 301 -20.92 6.27 -1.74
CA ILE A 301 -21.29 6.81 -3.04
C ILE A 301 -22.08 8.13 -2.91
N ASN A 302 -22.94 8.22 -1.89
CA ASN A 302 -23.74 9.41 -1.62
C ASN A 302 -22.91 10.58 -1.07
N VAL A 303 -21.95 10.31 -0.17
CA VAL A 303 -20.99 11.34 0.28
C VAL A 303 -20.16 11.85 -0.89
N TRP A 304 -19.60 10.94 -1.70
CA TRP A 304 -18.79 11.27 -2.86
C TRP A 304 -19.56 12.10 -3.88
N ARG A 305 -20.74 11.62 -4.29
CA ARG A 305 -21.61 12.32 -5.22
C ARG A 305 -22.04 13.68 -4.69
N GLY A 306 -22.52 13.74 -3.45
CA GLY A 306 -22.96 14.99 -2.83
C GLY A 306 -21.86 16.06 -2.79
N VAL A 307 -20.71 15.73 -2.21
CA VAL A 307 -19.57 16.69 -2.12
C VAL A 307 -19.07 17.09 -3.51
N TRP A 308 -18.96 16.14 -4.44
CA TRP A 308 -18.54 16.43 -5.82
C TRP A 308 -19.50 17.41 -6.51
N MET A 309 -20.81 17.21 -6.38
CA MET A 309 -21.81 18.10 -6.96
C MET A 309 -21.82 19.47 -6.29
N LEU A 310 -21.68 19.55 -4.96
CA LEU A 310 -21.58 20.82 -4.27
C LEU A 310 -20.35 21.63 -4.73
N LEU A 311 -19.22 20.98 -4.97
CA LEU A 311 -18.04 21.62 -5.57
C LEU A 311 -18.34 22.10 -7.00
N ASN A 312 -19.09 21.35 -7.79
CA ASN A 312 -19.51 21.77 -9.13
C ASN A 312 -20.46 22.98 -9.12
N ILE A 313 -21.35 23.07 -8.13
CA ILE A 313 -22.39 24.10 -8.06
C ILE A 313 -21.87 25.38 -7.41
N TYR A 314 -21.10 25.28 -6.31
CA TYR A 314 -20.79 26.42 -5.45
C TYR A 314 -19.31 26.85 -5.48
N PHE A 315 -18.37 25.99 -5.86
CA PHE A 315 -16.94 26.32 -5.78
C PHE A 315 -16.40 26.88 -7.09
N LEU A 316 -16.25 28.21 -7.14
CA LEU A 316 -15.80 28.97 -8.32
C LEU A 316 -16.63 28.65 -9.58
N PRO A 317 -17.97 28.82 -9.54
CA PRO A 317 -18.85 28.43 -10.65
C PRO A 317 -18.55 29.19 -11.94
N ASP A 318 -18.14 30.46 -11.83
CA ASP A 318 -17.85 31.32 -12.99
C ASP A 318 -16.46 31.05 -13.61
N ASN A 319 -15.59 30.31 -12.92
CA ASN A 319 -14.26 29.94 -13.42
C ASN A 319 -13.98 28.45 -13.14
N PRO A 320 -14.56 27.54 -13.94
CA PRO A 320 -14.43 26.10 -13.72
C PRO A 320 -12.99 25.60 -13.84
N GLU A 321 -12.17 26.16 -14.73
CA GLU A 321 -10.76 25.75 -14.85
C GLU A 321 -10.00 26.01 -13.56
N ALA A 322 -10.14 27.21 -12.97
CA ALA A 322 -9.56 27.52 -11.67
C ALA A 322 -10.12 26.62 -10.57
N SER A 323 -11.44 26.34 -10.59
CA SER A 323 -12.09 25.38 -9.68
C SER A 323 -11.39 24.01 -9.72
N TYR A 324 -11.12 23.48 -10.91
CA TYR A 324 -10.50 22.18 -11.11
C TYR A 324 -9.03 22.16 -10.65
N TRP A 325 -8.23 23.16 -11.00
CA TRP A 325 -6.83 23.26 -10.58
C TRP A 325 -6.68 23.46 -9.07
N VAL A 326 -7.49 24.33 -8.47
CA VAL A 326 -7.44 24.58 -7.01
C VAL A 326 -7.84 23.33 -6.24
N THR A 327 -8.88 22.61 -6.67
CA THR A 327 -9.27 21.34 -6.02
C THR A 327 -8.26 20.22 -6.28
N HIS A 328 -7.65 20.14 -7.47
CA HIS A 328 -6.59 19.18 -7.79
C HIS A 328 -5.35 19.39 -6.92
N ALA A 329 -4.76 20.58 -6.94
CA ALA A 329 -3.49 20.87 -6.27
C ALA A 329 -3.69 21.22 -4.79
N GLY A 330 -4.66 22.07 -4.47
CA GLY A 330 -4.90 22.55 -3.11
C GLY A 330 -5.30 21.43 -2.17
N CYS A 331 -6.25 20.56 -2.56
CA CYS A 331 -6.63 19.44 -1.71
C CYS A 331 -5.49 18.44 -1.52
N LEU A 332 -4.69 18.18 -2.56
CA LEU A 332 -3.51 17.32 -2.47
C LEU A 332 -2.46 17.89 -1.50
N LEU A 333 -2.16 19.19 -1.59
CA LEU A 333 -1.22 19.87 -0.70
C LEU A 333 -1.69 19.78 0.76
N ILE A 334 -2.97 20.04 1.02
CA ILE A 334 -3.54 19.92 2.37
C ILE A 334 -3.45 18.48 2.86
N LEU A 335 -3.79 17.49 2.03
CA LEU A 335 -3.64 16.07 2.37
C LEU A 335 -2.19 15.69 2.69
N MET A 336 -1.21 16.24 1.97
CA MET A 336 0.21 16.03 2.28
C MET A 336 0.59 16.64 3.63
N LEU A 337 0.09 17.84 3.96
CA LEU A 337 0.34 18.52 5.23
C LEU A 337 -0.23 17.74 6.42
N ILE A 338 -1.43 17.17 6.27
CA ILE A 338 -2.05 16.32 7.30
C ILE A 338 -1.63 14.84 7.20
N LYS A 339 -0.63 14.50 6.38
CA LYS A 339 -0.12 13.13 6.18
C LYS A 339 -1.22 12.12 5.80
N CYS A 340 -2.15 12.47 4.93
CA CYS A 340 -3.19 11.57 4.40
C CYS A 340 -3.19 11.47 2.88
N SER A 341 -2.12 11.87 2.19
CA SER A 341 -2.08 11.92 0.72
C SER A 341 -2.23 10.55 0.06
N ASN A 342 -1.80 9.45 0.69
CA ASN A 342 -2.03 8.11 0.16
C ASN A 342 -3.51 7.69 0.13
N SER A 343 -4.40 8.41 0.82
CA SER A 343 -5.85 8.15 0.78
C SER A 343 -6.48 8.42 -0.59
N ILE A 344 -5.79 9.15 -1.49
CA ILE A 344 -6.27 9.37 -2.87
C ILE A 344 -6.06 8.14 -3.77
N LEU A 345 -5.24 7.17 -3.34
CA LEU A 345 -4.86 6.03 -4.17
C LEU A 345 -5.89 4.92 -4.07
N VAL A 346 -6.39 4.47 -5.23
CA VAL A 346 -7.12 3.20 -5.33
C VAL A 346 -6.12 2.13 -5.69
N ARG A 347 -5.58 1.45 -4.66
CA ARG A 347 -4.55 0.44 -4.82
C ARG A 347 -4.83 -0.77 -3.94
N GLY A 348 -4.46 -1.92 -4.49
CA GLY A 348 -4.56 -3.21 -3.85
C GLY A 348 -5.94 -3.86 -3.91
N VAL A 349 -5.94 -5.15 -3.61
CA VAL A 349 -7.13 -6.00 -3.56
C VAL A 349 -7.20 -6.65 -2.19
N TYR A 350 -8.19 -6.23 -1.41
CA TYR A 350 -8.48 -6.77 -0.10
C TYR A 350 -9.56 -7.84 -0.21
N ILE A 351 -9.40 -8.94 0.50
CA ILE A 351 -10.34 -10.06 0.46
C ILE A 351 -11.39 -9.90 1.56
N ASP A 352 -12.65 -10.21 1.24
CA ASP A 352 -13.77 -10.13 2.17
C ASP A 352 -13.66 -11.23 3.24
N ALA A 353 -13.91 -10.86 4.50
CA ALA A 353 -13.81 -11.74 5.67
C ALA A 353 -12.42 -12.38 5.89
N GLU A 354 -11.35 -11.77 5.38
CA GLU A 354 -9.96 -12.25 5.47
C GLU A 354 -9.41 -12.21 6.90
N GLU A 355 -9.62 -11.10 7.62
CA GLU A 355 -9.08 -10.90 8.97
C GLU A 355 -9.74 -11.86 9.98
N GLU A 356 -9.09 -12.16 11.11
CA GLU A 356 -9.66 -13.11 12.09
C GLU A 356 -10.82 -12.52 12.94
N GLY A 357 -11.79 -13.38 13.27
CA GLY A 357 -12.92 -13.06 14.15
C GLY A 357 -13.77 -11.88 13.67
N GLY A 358 -14.08 -10.95 14.57
CA GLY A 358 -14.87 -9.76 14.23
C GLY A 358 -14.09 -8.64 13.53
N LYS A 359 -12.79 -8.78 13.29
CA LYS A 359 -11.95 -7.67 12.76
C LYS A 359 -12.27 -7.31 11.31
N CYS A 360 -12.82 -8.24 10.53
CA CYS A 360 -13.13 -8.05 9.11
C CYS A 360 -14.21 -7.00 8.80
N VAL A 361 -14.99 -6.57 9.81
CA VAL A 361 -15.99 -5.50 9.68
C VAL A 361 -15.50 -4.17 10.28
N VAL A 362 -14.26 -4.10 10.74
CA VAL A 362 -13.70 -2.87 11.33
C VAL A 362 -13.10 -2.01 10.23
N PHE A 363 -13.58 -0.77 10.13
CA PHE A 363 -13.09 0.19 9.17
C PHE A 363 -11.73 0.77 9.55
N PRO A 364 -10.77 0.82 8.62
CA PRO A 364 -9.43 1.37 8.85
C PRO A 364 -9.40 2.90 8.88
N CYS A 365 -10.06 3.49 9.89
CA CYS A 365 -10.00 4.91 10.19
C CYS A 365 -9.16 5.15 11.45
N TYR A 366 -7.83 5.07 11.34
CA TYR A 366 -6.91 5.08 12.49
C TYR A 366 -6.04 6.35 12.59
N TYR A 367 -6.51 7.52 12.18
CA TYR A 367 -5.69 8.72 12.06
C TYR A 367 -4.88 9.05 13.33
N LEU A 368 -5.54 9.42 14.42
CA LEU A 368 -4.93 9.80 15.69
C LEU A 368 -4.37 8.57 16.43
N ARG A 369 -5.04 7.42 16.34
CA ARG A 369 -4.58 6.17 16.95
C ARG A 369 -3.18 5.78 16.50
N LEU A 370 -2.89 5.98 15.21
CA LEU A 370 -1.60 5.70 14.63
C LEU A 370 -0.49 6.64 15.13
N PHE A 371 -0.72 7.94 15.20
CA PHE A 371 0.25 8.89 15.77
C PHE A 371 0.53 8.63 17.26
N ILE A 372 -0.51 8.26 18.01
CA ILE A 372 -0.37 7.89 19.43
C ILE A 372 0.48 6.62 19.57
N GLN A 373 0.27 5.63 18.71
CA GLN A 373 1.04 4.39 18.72
C GLN A 373 2.52 4.65 18.39
N GLU A 374 2.81 5.39 17.32
CA GLU A 374 4.18 5.76 16.94
C GLU A 374 4.92 6.47 18.07
N THR A 375 4.25 7.42 18.74
CA THR A 375 4.83 8.15 19.88
C THR A 375 5.16 7.20 21.04
N ARG A 376 4.32 6.19 21.30
CA ARG A 376 4.56 5.20 22.35
C ARG A 376 5.72 4.28 22.00
N GLU A 377 5.77 3.79 20.77
CA GLU A 377 6.87 2.95 20.29
C GLU A 377 8.20 3.70 20.35
N ALA A 378 8.23 4.97 19.92
CA ALA A 378 9.39 5.84 20.04
C ALA A 378 9.83 6.06 21.50
N SER A 379 8.86 6.24 22.43
CA SER A 379 9.16 6.40 23.86
C SER A 379 9.61 5.10 24.56
N SER A 380 9.24 3.94 24.00
CA SER A 380 9.53 2.62 24.58
C SER A 380 10.78 1.99 23.97
N ALA A 381 11.28 2.51 22.84
CA ALA A 381 12.51 2.07 22.22
C ALA A 381 13.72 2.44 23.11
N PRO A 382 14.55 1.47 23.56
CA PRO A 382 15.73 1.78 24.35
C PRO A 382 16.67 2.70 23.56
N ASN A 383 17.00 3.87 24.12
CA ASN A 383 17.84 4.94 23.57
C ASN A 383 18.75 4.49 22.40
N SER A 384 18.24 4.65 21.18
CA SER A 384 18.97 4.39 19.93
C SER A 384 20.22 5.28 19.77
N THR A 385 20.32 6.34 20.55
CA THR A 385 21.53 7.16 20.72
C THR A 385 22.70 6.38 21.32
N ALA A 386 22.46 5.39 22.19
CA ALA A 386 23.54 4.56 22.75
C ALA A 386 24.07 3.53 21.73
N THR A 387 23.21 3.02 20.84
CA THR A 387 23.60 2.06 19.79
C THR A 387 24.31 2.75 18.62
N ALA A 388 23.87 3.95 18.24
CA ALA A 388 24.55 4.79 17.26
C ALA A 388 25.93 5.28 17.77
N ALA A 389 26.03 5.68 19.04
CA ALA A 389 27.30 6.04 19.67
C ALA A 389 28.26 4.84 19.76
N LYS A 390 27.76 3.64 20.06
CA LYS A 390 28.58 2.40 20.02
C LYS A 390 29.07 2.06 18.62
N CYS A 391 28.24 2.26 17.58
CA CYS A 391 28.63 1.99 16.20
C CYS A 391 29.66 3.01 15.69
N TYR A 392 29.52 4.28 16.08
CA TYR A 392 30.49 5.34 15.77
C TYR A 392 31.84 5.13 16.49
N SER A 393 31.81 4.75 17.77
CA SER A 393 33.02 4.41 18.55
C SER A 393 33.77 3.24 17.92
N ARG A 394 33.06 2.16 17.57
CA ARG A 394 33.67 0.94 17.01
C ARG A 394 34.34 1.20 15.66
N ARG A 395 33.77 2.10 14.85
CA ARG A 395 34.34 2.52 13.55
C ARG A 395 35.63 3.33 13.70
N ASN A 396 35.69 4.22 14.69
CA ASN A 396 36.91 4.99 15.00
C ASN A 396 38.02 4.10 15.56
N ASP A 397 37.66 3.08 16.36
CA ASP A 397 38.61 2.11 16.89
C ASP A 397 39.19 1.23 15.78
N GLU A 398 38.35 0.79 14.83
CA GLU A 398 38.79 0.02 13.65
C GLU A 398 39.67 0.85 12.71
N GLU A 399 39.28 2.07 12.35
CA GLU A 399 40.12 2.98 11.53
C GLU A 399 41.44 3.34 12.23
N GLY A 400 41.43 3.51 13.56
CA GLY A 400 42.63 3.76 14.34
C GLY A 400 43.59 2.56 14.34
N ASN A 401 43.06 1.34 14.41
CA ASN A 401 43.86 0.11 14.36
C ASN A 401 44.42 -0.16 12.97
N GLU A 402 43.66 0.18 11.92
CA GLU A 402 44.07 0.01 10.53
C GLU A 402 45.18 1.01 10.14
N ARG A 403 45.09 2.25 10.62
CA ARG A 403 46.19 3.24 10.49
C ARG A 403 47.45 2.78 11.19
N ARG A 404 47.37 2.21 12.40
CA ARG A 404 48.55 1.64 13.10
C ARG A 404 49.15 0.46 12.32
N ARG A 405 48.34 -0.47 11.83
CA ARG A 405 48.82 -1.59 10.99
C ARG A 405 49.49 -1.14 9.70
N GLN A 406 48.97 -0.09 9.05
CA GLN A 406 49.59 0.49 7.87
C GLN A 406 50.90 1.23 8.19
N GLN A 407 51.00 1.85 9.36
CA GLN A 407 52.22 2.54 9.82
C GLN A 407 53.32 1.54 10.19
N ASP A 408 52.96 0.44 10.87
CA ASP A 408 53.86 -0.66 11.21
C ASP A 408 54.33 -1.42 9.96
N SER A 409 53.44 -1.64 8.98
CA SER A 409 53.81 -2.25 7.69
C SER A 409 54.76 -1.37 6.88
N ARG A 410 54.61 -0.04 6.96
CA ARG A 410 55.51 0.93 6.32
C ARG A 410 56.88 0.98 7.00
N TRP A 411 56.93 0.80 8.33
CA TRP A 411 58.17 0.66 9.10
C TRP A 411 58.93 -0.64 8.76
N ILE A 412 58.22 -1.75 8.56
CA ILE A 412 58.82 -3.03 8.16
C ILE A 412 59.36 -2.96 6.72
N HIS A 413 58.66 -2.30 5.80
CA HIS A 413 59.13 -2.12 4.42
C HIS A 413 60.37 -1.21 4.31
N HIS A 414 60.50 -0.20 5.17
CA HIS A 414 61.69 0.67 5.20
C HIS A 414 62.94 -0.02 5.79
N ARG A 415 62.80 -1.03 6.67
CA ARG A 415 63.93 -1.86 7.10
C ARG A 415 64.32 -2.92 6.06
N GLY A 416 63.38 -3.45 5.28
CA GLY A 416 63.66 -4.45 4.24
C GLY A 416 64.43 -3.91 3.03
N HIS A 417 64.31 -2.60 2.74
CA HIS A 417 65.07 -1.96 1.67
C HIS A 417 66.42 -1.38 2.11
N ALA A 418 66.68 -1.26 3.41
CA ALA A 418 67.96 -0.73 3.93
C ALA A 418 69.05 -1.81 4.12
N THR A 419 68.76 -3.09 3.86
CA THR A 419 69.72 -4.21 3.97
C THR A 419 69.98 -4.95 2.67
N ALA A 420 69.48 -4.46 1.52
CA ALA A 420 69.66 -5.10 0.21
C ALA A 420 70.57 -4.34 -0.77
N GLU A 421 71.23 -3.26 -0.33
CA GLU A 421 72.29 -2.58 -1.07
C GLU A 421 73.58 -2.59 -0.25
N LEU A 422 74.26 -3.73 -0.19
CA LEU A 422 75.70 -3.85 0.08
C LEU A 422 76.09 -5.31 -0.19
N HIS A 423 77.07 -5.49 -1.07
CA HIS A 423 77.67 -6.74 -1.56
C HIS A 423 77.09 -7.31 -2.86
N GLY A 424 77.58 -6.76 -3.97
CA GLY A 424 77.79 -7.52 -5.21
C GLY A 424 79.24 -8.02 -5.27
N GLU A 425 79.42 -9.34 -5.46
CA GLU A 425 80.44 -9.97 -6.32
C GLU A 425 80.26 -11.52 -6.32
N PRO A 426 80.66 -12.22 -7.39
CA PRO A 426 80.09 -13.51 -7.82
C PRO A 426 80.95 -14.75 -7.43
N PRO A 427 80.54 -16.00 -7.76
CA PRO A 427 80.83 -17.18 -6.94
C PRO A 427 82.11 -17.94 -7.34
N ARG A 428 82.71 -18.65 -6.38
CA ARG A 428 83.63 -19.76 -6.62
C ARG A 428 83.17 -21.03 -5.91
N ALA A 429 83.10 -22.11 -6.69
CA ALA A 429 82.78 -23.46 -6.27
C ALA A 429 83.91 -24.12 -5.47
N ILE A 430 83.59 -24.83 -4.39
CA ILE A 430 84.34 -26.01 -3.90
C ILE A 430 83.33 -27.00 -3.26
N SER A 431 83.47 -28.27 -3.65
CA SER A 431 82.77 -29.46 -3.19
C SER A 431 83.18 -29.94 -1.80
N THR A 432 82.29 -30.66 -1.11
CA THR A 432 82.41 -32.04 -0.53
C THR A 432 81.47 -32.15 0.67
N GLY A 433 80.44 -33.01 0.60
CA GLY A 433 80.37 -34.25 1.41
C GLY A 433 79.58 -33.98 2.71
N ASP A 434 78.86 -34.88 3.35
CA ASP A 434 78.39 -36.24 3.12
C ASP A 434 77.30 -36.47 4.20
N ALA A 435 76.49 -37.49 3.99
CA ALA A 435 75.77 -38.27 4.99
C ALA A 435 74.57 -37.67 5.74
N GLY A 436 73.41 -38.34 5.55
CA GLY A 436 72.65 -38.81 6.70
C GLY A 436 71.13 -38.83 6.61
N ARG A 437 70.59 -39.88 5.97
CA ARG A 437 69.36 -40.66 6.31
C ARG A 437 68.08 -39.90 6.73
N ARG A 438 67.00 -39.94 5.92
CA ARG A 438 65.89 -40.95 5.89
C ARG A 438 65.02 -41.00 7.17
N PRO A 439 63.73 -41.42 7.14
CA PRO A 439 62.82 -41.64 5.98
C PRO A 439 61.33 -41.23 6.19
N MET A 440 60.55 -41.35 5.10
CA MET A 440 59.15 -41.84 4.96
C MET A 440 58.12 -41.47 6.04
N THR A 441 56.97 -40.88 5.72
CA THR A 441 55.79 -41.46 5.04
C THR A 441 54.93 -40.29 4.49
N GLY A 442 54.07 -40.34 3.47
CA GLY A 442 53.41 -41.42 2.75
C GLY A 442 51.95 -41.00 2.50
N ALA A 443 51.52 -40.97 1.22
CA ALA A 443 50.13 -41.02 0.72
C ALA A 443 49.22 -39.79 0.98
N ASN A 444 48.30 -39.36 0.12
CA ASN A 444 47.83 -39.88 -1.17
C ASN A 444 47.02 -38.80 -1.91
N ALA A 445 47.12 -38.86 -3.25
CA ALA A 445 46.03 -38.81 -4.25
C ALA A 445 45.11 -37.55 -4.31
N SER A 446 45.20 -36.73 -5.37
CA SER A 446 44.45 -36.85 -6.66
C SER A 446 43.06 -36.17 -6.58
N VAL A 447 42.47 -35.47 -7.55
CA VAL A 447 42.50 -35.40 -9.02
C VAL A 447 41.94 -34.01 -9.41
N GLY A 448 42.34 -33.46 -10.54
CA GLY A 448 41.57 -32.43 -11.25
C GLY A 448 41.90 -32.43 -12.75
N GLN A 449 41.13 -33.17 -13.53
CA GLN A 449 40.99 -33.02 -14.98
C GLN A 449 39.53 -32.58 -15.26
N GLU A 450 39.36 -31.44 -15.93
CA GLU A 450 38.90 -31.34 -17.33
C GLU A 450 37.42 -31.72 -17.51
N THR A 451 36.53 -30.73 -17.64
CA THR A 451 36.10 -29.98 -18.85
C THR A 451 34.79 -30.53 -19.41
N ALA A 452 33.85 -29.59 -19.59
CA ALA A 452 32.97 -29.40 -20.75
C ALA A 452 32.11 -30.58 -21.23
N ASN A 453 30.78 -30.41 -21.24
CA ASN A 453 30.05 -29.88 -22.40
C ASN A 453 28.53 -30.07 -22.26
N THR A 454 27.80 -29.05 -22.73
CA THR A 454 26.51 -29.07 -23.46
C THR A 454 25.37 -30.00 -23.02
N ALA A 455 24.23 -29.39 -22.69
CA ALA A 455 22.99 -29.49 -23.47
C ALA A 455 22.13 -28.24 -23.20
#